data_AF-A0A120MZJ6-F1
#
_entry.id   AF-A0A120MZJ6-F1
#
_cell.length_a   1.000
_cell.length_b   1.000
_cell.length_c   1.000
_cell.angle_alpha   90.00
_cell.angle_beta   90.00
_cell.angle_gamma   90.00
#
_symmetry.space_group_name_H-M   'P 1'
#
loop_
_entity.id
_entity.type
_entity.pdbx_description
1 polymer ?
#
loop_
_entity_poly.entity_id
_entity_poly.type
_entity_poly.pdbx_seq_one_letter_code
_entity_poly.pdbx_strand_id
1 'polypeptide(L)' 'MSAKDIELVNRLVREGKLNYFDDAQVEHELSEALVTDNRSRIYPVEDGIPVMLEERGIPGSVLQDGGSPSP' A
#
# COMPACT_ATOMS: atom_id res chain seq x y z
N MET A 1 -9.28 -5.31 2.85
CA MET A 1 -9.21 -3.86 2.55
C MET A 1 -10.40 -3.49 1.65
N SER A 2 -10.90 -2.25 1.66
CA SER A 2 -12.06 -1.88 0.82
C SER A 2 -11.63 -1.43 -0.59
N ALA A 3 -12.55 -1.45 -1.57
CA ALA A 3 -12.28 -0.95 -2.92
C ALA A 3 -11.85 0.54 -2.93
N LYS A 4 -12.40 1.36 -2.03
CA LYS A 4 -12.02 2.76 -1.89
C LYS A 4 -10.56 2.93 -1.41
N ASP A 5 -10.12 2.05 -0.51
CA ASP A 5 -8.74 2.05 -0.03
C ASP A 5 -7.78 1.64 -1.15
N ILE A 6 -8.16 0.67 -1.98
CA ILE A 6 -7.36 0.22 -3.14
C ILE A 6 -7.21 1.36 -4.15
N GLU A 7 -8.31 2.06 -4.48
CA GLU A 7 -8.27 3.25 -5.36
C GLU A 7 -7.35 4.36 -4.82
N LEU A 8 -7.37 4.60 -3.50
CA LEU A 8 -6.49 5.57 -2.85
C LEU A 8 -5.01 5.19 -3.02
N VAL A 9 -4.66 3.92 -2.78
CA VAL A 9 -3.29 3.42 -2.94
C VAL A 9 -2.87 3.51 -4.41
N ASN A 10 -3.70 3.06 -5.35
CA ASN A 10 -3.39 3.08 -6.77
C ASN A 10 -3.21 4.50 -7.33
N ARG A 11 -3.93 5.48 -6.79
CA ARG A 11 -3.67 6.89 -7.08
C ARG A 11 -2.25 7.31 -6.67
N LEU A 12 -1.80 6.93 -5.47
CA LEU A 12 -0.45 7.28 -4.98
C LEU A 12 0.67 6.53 -5.73
N VAL A 13 0.41 5.28 -6.15
CA VAL A 13 1.28 4.53 -7.05
C VAL A 13 1.46 5.27 -8.37
N ARG A 14 0.36 5.69 -9.01
CA ARG A 14 0.40 6.49 -10.26
C ARG A 14 1.11 7.84 -10.10
N GLU A 15 0.98 8.46 -8.94
CA GLU A 15 1.69 9.71 -8.61
C GLU A 15 3.18 9.48 -8.26
N GLY A 16 3.63 8.23 -8.12
CA GLY A 16 4.99 7.89 -7.73
C GLY A 16 5.35 8.29 -6.30
N LYS A 17 4.36 8.31 -5.40
CA LYS A 17 4.48 8.81 -4.01
C LYS A 17 4.52 7.69 -2.97
N LEU A 18 4.63 6.45 -3.40
CA LEU A 18 4.44 5.30 -2.52
C LEU A 18 5.65 4.38 -2.63
N ASN A 19 6.29 4.17 -1.48
CA ASN A 19 7.41 3.27 -1.33
C ASN A 19 7.00 2.13 -0.38
N TYR A 20 7.63 0.99 -0.60
CA TYR A 20 7.68 -0.09 0.37
C TYR A 20 8.54 0.31 1.59
N PHE A 21 8.60 -0.54 2.62
CA PHE A 21 9.42 -0.29 3.82
C PHE A 21 10.93 -0.33 3.56
N ASP A 22 11.37 -0.93 2.46
CA ASP A 22 12.76 -0.96 2.00
C ASP A 22 13.13 0.25 1.10
N ASP A 23 12.28 1.28 1.07
CA ASP A 23 12.39 2.46 0.22
C ASP A 23 12.24 2.21 -1.29
N ALA A 24 12.01 0.96 -1.73
CA ALA A 24 11.74 0.69 -3.13
C ALA A 24 10.38 1.28 -3.54
N GLN A 25 10.34 1.93 -4.70
CA GLN A 25 9.09 2.50 -5.22
C GLN A 25 8.10 1.39 -5.57
N VAL A 26 6.83 1.62 -5.24
CA VAL A 26 5.74 0.75 -5.70
C VAL A 26 5.37 1.14 -7.13
N GLU A 27 5.62 0.25 -8.07
CA GLU A 27 5.41 0.49 -9.50
C GLU A 27 4.13 -0.14 -10.05
N HIS A 28 3.53 -1.09 -9.31
CA HIS A 28 2.36 -1.84 -9.74
C HIS A 28 1.14 -1.49 -8.92
N GLU A 29 0.03 -1.22 -9.60
CA GLU A 29 -1.27 -1.03 -8.96
C GLU A 29 -1.73 -2.32 -8.28
N LEU A 30 -2.40 -2.17 -7.14
CA LEU A 30 -2.93 -3.27 -6.37
C LEU A 30 -4.32 -3.65 -6.90
N SER A 31 -4.52 -4.93 -7.18
CA SER A 31 -5.86 -5.49 -7.41
C SER A 31 -6.51 -5.92 -6.09
N GLU A 32 -5.72 -6.45 -5.17
CA GLU A 32 -6.12 -6.86 -3.84
C GLU A 32 -4.97 -6.63 -2.85
N ALA A 33 -5.31 -6.39 -1.58
CA ALA A 33 -4.33 -6.22 -0.52
C ALA A 33 -4.89 -6.62 0.85
N LEU A 34 -4.00 -7.15 1.69
CA LEU A 34 -4.25 -7.37 3.10
C LEU A 34 -3.75 -6.17 3.90
N VAL A 35 -4.43 -5.87 5.00
CA VAL A 35 -3.99 -4.85 5.96
C VAL A 35 -3.87 -5.52 7.32
N THR A 36 -2.78 -5.25 8.04
CA THR A 36 -2.62 -5.73 9.42
C THR A 36 -3.73 -5.16 10.31
N ASP A 37 -4.13 -5.88 11.36
CA ASP A 37 -5.21 -5.46 12.27
C ASP A 37 -4.97 -4.07 12.89
N ASN A 38 -3.72 -3.76 13.23
CA ASN A 38 -3.32 -2.45 13.76
C ASN A 38 -3.14 -1.36 12.68
N ARG A 39 -3.45 -1.66 11.42
CA ARG A 39 -3.29 -0.79 10.24
C ARG A 39 -1.88 -0.20 10.08
N SER A 40 -0.85 -0.92 10.54
CA SER A 40 0.55 -0.48 10.38
C SER A 40 1.10 -0.79 8.99
N ARG A 41 0.62 -1.87 8.34
CA ARG A 41 1.14 -2.33 7.05
C ARG A 41 0.03 -2.82 6.12
N ILE A 42 0.27 -2.63 4.83
CA ILE A 42 -0.52 -3.16 3.72
C ILE A 42 0.37 -4.12 2.94
N TYR A 43 -0.11 -5.33 2.68
CA TYR A 43 0.59 -6.35 1.89
C TYR A 43 -0.13 -6.58 0.56
N PRO A 44 0.54 -6.45 -0.59
CA PRO A 44 -0.08 -6.72 -1.88
C PRO A 44 -0.42 -8.21 -1.99
N VAL A 45 -1.48 -8.51 -2.73
CA VAL A 45 -1.82 -9.88 -3.16
C VAL A 45 -1.50 -9.97 -4.64
N GLU A 46 -0.55 -10.82 -4.99
CA GLU A 46 -0.08 -11.05 -6.35
C GLU A 46 -0.49 -12.47 -6.76
N ASP A 47 -1.24 -12.61 -7.85
CA ASP A 47 -1.77 -13.90 -8.33
C ASP A 47 -2.52 -14.71 -7.25
N GLY A 48 -3.23 -14.00 -6.36
CA GLY A 48 -3.96 -14.59 -5.23
C GLY A 48 -3.09 -15.00 -4.04
N ILE A 49 -1.79 -14.71 -4.07
CA ILE A 49 -0.83 -15.01 -3.01
C ILE A 49 -0.46 -13.70 -2.28
N PRO A 50 -0.77 -13.58 -0.98
CA PRO A 50 -0.31 -12.45 -0.19
C PRO A 50 1.22 -12.45 -0.06
N VAL A 51 1.85 -11.35 -0.47
CA VAL A 51 3.29 -11.15 -0.31
C VAL A 51 3.57 -10.67 1.11
N MET A 52 3.73 -11.59 2.05
CA MET A 52 3.97 -11.31 3.48
C MET A 52 5.46 -11.10 3.82
N LEU A 53 6.19 -10.35 2.98
CA LEU A 53 7.57 -9.96 3.26
C LEU A 53 7.57 -8.60 3.95
N GLU A 54 8.26 -8.48 5.09
CA GLU A 54 8.26 -7.25 5.89
C GLU A 54 8.70 -6.02 5.09
N GLU A 55 9.75 -6.19 4.29
CA GLU A 55 10.32 -5.18 3.38
C GLU A 55 9.33 -4.74 2.30
N ARG A 56 8.51 -5.67 1.78
CA ARG A 56 7.49 -5.42 0.74
C ARG A 56 6.16 -4.90 1.29
N GLY A 57 6.10 -4.54 2.56
CA GLY A 57 4.95 -3.87 3.13
C GLY A 57 4.86 -2.42 2.65
N ILE A 58 3.65 -1.94 2.41
CA ILE A 58 3.35 -0.51 2.22
C ILE A 58 2.95 0.08 3.58
N PRO A 59 3.41 1.29 3.94
CA PRO A 59 3.00 1.93 5.19
C PRO A 59 1.49 2.13 5.29
N GLY A 60 0.88 1.67 6.38
CA GLY A 60 -0.57 1.79 6.58
C GLY A 60 -1.06 3.22 6.88
N SER A 61 -0.15 4.16 7.15
CA SER A 61 -0.45 5.60 7.25
C SER A 61 -1.09 6.15 5.98
N VAL A 62 -0.82 5.54 4.82
CA VAL A 62 -1.45 5.86 3.53
C VAL A 62 -2.99 5.86 3.62
N LEU A 63 -3.58 4.98 4.44
CA LEU A 63 -5.03 4.87 4.61
C LEU A 63 -5.60 5.87 5.63
N GLN A 64 -4.75 6.45 6.47
CA GLN A 64 -5.18 7.33 7.57
C GLN A 64 -5.25 8.80 7.13
N ASP A 65 -4.37 9.22 6.22
CA ASP A 65 -4.19 10.64 5.89
C ASP A 65 -4.87 11.12 4.60
N GLY A 66 -5.61 10.28 3.87
CA GLY A 66 -6.29 10.71 2.64
C GLY A 66 -5.35 11.30 1.57
N GLY A 67 -4.04 11.08 1.68
CA GLY A 67 -3.03 11.59 0.74
C GLY A 67 -2.55 13.02 0.99
N SER A 68 -2.52 13.52 2.23
CA SER A 68 -1.63 14.66 2.52
C SER A 68 -0.18 14.16 2.60
N PRO A 69 0.73 14.64 1.72
CA PRO A 69 2.15 14.37 1.90
C PRO A 69 2.59 14.98 3.23
N SER A 70 3.41 14.25 3.99
CA SER A 70 4.13 14.82 5.13
C SER A 70 4.91 16.07 4.67
N PRO A 71 4.92 17.16 5.46
CA PRO A 71 5.59 18.41 5.09
C PRO A 71 7.11 18.27 4.98
#